data_AF-A0A528JHT0-F1
#
_entry.id   AF-A0A528JHT0-F1
#
_cell.length_a   1.000
_cell.length_b   1.000
_cell.length_c   1.000
_cell.angle_alpha   90.00
_cell.angle_beta   90.00
_cell.angle_gamma   90.00
#
_symmetry.space_group_name_H-M   'P 1'
#
loop_
_entity.id
_entity.type
_entity.pdbx_description
1 polymer ?
#
loop_
_entity_poly.entity_id
_entity_poly.type
_entity_poly.pdbx_seq_one_letter_code
_entity_poly.pdbx_strand_id
1 'polypeptide(L)'
;MLYFSRFKMILIWLAVAATVILAAPNLFSASTLAKLPDWVPKRQMTLGLDLQGGSHILLRMDPNDLIKDRLETTRDEIRTLLRDAKIGYTGLAGSGRTVQVRITDPGQVEAAKTALKTLTDPVAAGLFSGGSVQEMSLDDSEPGLLKFTVTDAGIKYRTSTALAQSLEVVERRVNELGTTEPIVQRQGDD
;
A
#
# COMPACT_ATOMS: atom_id res chain seq x y z
N MET A 1 -15.74 -58.39 37.17
CA MET A 1 -15.08 -57.30 37.93
C MET A 1 -13.67 -57.13 37.39
N LEU A 2 -13.35 -55.98 36.78
CA LEU A 2 -12.01 -55.69 36.27
C LEU A 2 -11.05 -55.50 37.46
N TYR A 3 -10.26 -56.52 37.78
CA TYR A 3 -9.21 -56.42 38.79
C TYR A 3 -7.97 -55.74 38.16
N PHE A 4 -7.79 -54.45 38.44
CA PHE A 4 -6.58 -53.73 38.05
C PHE A 4 -5.45 -54.02 39.05
N SER A 5 -4.30 -54.44 38.56
CA SER A 5 -3.09 -54.57 39.37
C SER A 5 -2.73 -53.21 39.99
N ARG A 6 -2.38 -53.19 41.29
CA ARG A 6 -2.01 -51.97 42.04
C ARG A 6 -0.90 -51.18 41.34
N PHE A 7 0.05 -51.88 40.70
CA PHE A 7 1.12 -51.25 39.93
C PHE A 7 0.59 -50.52 38.69
N LYS A 8 -0.35 -51.14 37.95
CA LYS A 8 -1.01 -50.52 36.79
C LYS A 8 -1.81 -49.29 37.22
N MET A 9 -2.49 -49.36 38.36
CA MET A 9 -3.25 -48.22 38.91
C MET A 9 -2.34 -47.03 39.25
N ILE A 10 -1.20 -47.27 39.90
CA ILE A 10 -0.21 -46.23 40.22
C ILE A 10 0.32 -45.58 38.94
N LEU A 11 0.65 -46.38 37.92
CA LEU A 11 1.18 -45.88 36.65
C LEU A 11 0.14 -45.01 35.92
N ILE A 12 -1.13 -45.43 35.90
CA ILE A 12 -2.23 -44.64 35.33
C ILE A 12 -2.37 -43.29 36.05
N TRP A 13 -2.39 -43.27 37.38
CA TRP A 13 -2.48 -42.01 38.14
C TRP A 13 -1.29 -41.08 37.89
N LEU A 14 -0.09 -41.63 37.77
CA LEU A 14 1.12 -40.85 37.47
C LEU A 14 1.04 -40.23 36.07
N ALA A 15 0.58 -40.98 35.07
CA ALA A 15 0.37 -40.48 33.71
C ALA A 15 -0.69 -39.36 33.65
N VAL A 16 -1.80 -39.51 34.40
CA VAL A 16 -2.82 -38.47 34.52
C VAL A 16 -2.24 -37.22 35.18
N ALA A 17 -1.52 -37.37 36.29
CA ALA A 17 -0.88 -36.25 36.98
C ALA A 17 0.11 -35.51 36.08
N ALA A 18 0.95 -36.23 35.32
CA ALA A 18 1.88 -35.63 34.37
C ALA A 18 1.15 -34.82 33.27
N THR A 19 0.04 -35.35 32.74
CA THR A 19 -0.77 -34.66 31.73
C THR A 19 -1.37 -33.37 32.28
N VAL A 20 -1.89 -33.41 33.50
CA VAL A 20 -2.46 -32.23 34.17
C VAL A 20 -1.39 -31.16 34.41
N ILE A 21 -0.20 -31.55 34.87
CA ILE A 21 0.92 -30.61 35.11
C ILE A 21 1.37 -29.93 33.82
N LEU A 22 1.41 -30.67 32.70
CA LEU A 22 1.77 -30.11 31.40
C LEU A 22 0.69 -29.21 30.79
N ALA A 23 -0.59 -29.47 31.08
CA ALA A 23 -1.71 -28.66 30.59
C ALA A 23 -2.04 -27.44 31.47
N ALA A 24 -1.70 -27.48 32.75
CA ALA A 24 -1.97 -26.43 33.74
C ALA A 24 -1.57 -25.01 33.28
N PRO A 25 -0.44 -24.78 32.58
CA PRO A 25 -0.05 -23.44 32.17
C PRO A 25 -1.06 -22.75 31.24
N ASN A 26 -1.84 -23.51 30.47
CA ASN A 26 -2.85 -22.94 29.57
C ASN A 26 -4.08 -22.37 30.29
N LEU A 27 -4.26 -22.66 31.58
CA LEU A 27 -5.39 -22.18 32.40
C LEU A 27 -5.11 -20.82 33.07
N PHE A 28 -3.86 -20.38 33.09
CA PHE A 28 -3.43 -19.16 33.78
C PHE A 28 -3.04 -18.07 32.78
N SER A 29 -3.14 -16.80 33.17
CA SER A 29 -2.62 -15.69 32.37
C SER A 29 -1.09 -15.65 32.40
N ALA A 30 -0.46 -15.11 31.34
CA ALA A 30 0.99 -14.98 31.24
C ALA A 30 1.62 -14.22 32.44
N SER A 31 0.91 -13.22 32.97
CA SER A 31 1.34 -12.44 34.14
C SER A 31 1.34 -13.23 35.45
N THR A 32 0.50 -14.26 35.56
CA THR A 32 0.44 -15.15 36.73
C THR A 32 1.53 -16.23 36.65
N LEU A 33 1.80 -16.74 35.44
CA LEU A 33 2.87 -17.71 35.19
C LEU A 33 4.27 -17.13 35.41
N ALA A 34 4.47 -15.85 35.09
CA ALA A 34 5.74 -15.17 35.30
C ALA A 34 6.13 -15.08 36.79
N LYS A 35 5.15 -15.10 37.71
CA LYS A 35 5.37 -15.05 39.16
C LYS A 35 5.61 -16.42 39.80
N LEU A 36 5.45 -17.51 39.04
CA LEU A 36 5.70 -18.85 39.54
C LEU A 36 7.20 -19.18 39.51
N PRO A 37 7.67 -20.06 40.40
CA PRO A 37 9.05 -20.54 40.40
C PRO A 37 9.48 -21.18 39.08
N ASP A 38 10.78 -21.13 38.76
CA ASP A 38 11.33 -21.61 37.49
C ASP A 38 11.23 -23.13 37.26
N TRP A 39 10.95 -23.91 38.31
CA TRP A 39 10.73 -25.35 38.21
C TRP A 39 9.35 -25.73 37.66
N VAL A 40 8.42 -24.78 37.56
CA VAL A 40 7.07 -25.00 37.00
C VAL A 40 7.13 -24.84 35.47
N PRO A 41 6.49 -25.72 34.68
CA PRO A 41 6.38 -25.51 33.23
C PRO A 41 5.65 -24.19 32.95
N LYS A 42 6.34 -23.22 32.34
CA LYS A 42 5.79 -21.90 31.97
C LYS A 42 5.36 -21.81 30.49
N ARG A 43 5.63 -22.85 29.70
CA ARG A 43 5.32 -22.86 28.27
C ARG A 43 3.83 -23.06 28.06
N GLN A 44 3.15 -22.00 27.64
CA GLN A 44 1.80 -22.09 27.11
C GLN A 44 1.86 -22.57 25.65
N MET A 45 0.79 -23.23 25.21
CA MET A 45 0.63 -23.55 23.80
C MET A 45 0.43 -22.26 23.01
N THR A 46 1.15 -22.09 21.90
CA THR A 46 0.95 -20.95 21.00
C THR A 46 -0.46 -21.04 20.43
N LEU A 47 -1.33 -20.10 20.79
CA LEU A 47 -2.67 -20.03 20.21
C LEU A 47 -2.55 -19.63 18.73
N GLY A 48 -3.29 -20.30 17.85
CA GLY A 48 -3.41 -19.90 16.45
C GLY A 48 -4.16 -18.56 16.33
N LEU A 49 -4.01 -17.90 15.17
CA LEU A 49 -4.57 -16.57 14.88
C LEU A 49 -6.09 -16.47 15.17
N ASP A 50 -6.84 -17.53 14.88
CA ASP A 50 -8.29 -17.60 15.10
C ASP A 50 -8.69 -17.50 16.59
N LEU A 51 -7.80 -17.94 17.49
CA LEU A 51 -8.01 -17.89 18.95
C LEU A 51 -7.31 -16.69 19.61
N GLN A 52 -6.47 -15.96 18.87
CA GLN A 52 -5.82 -14.74 19.36
C GLN A 52 -6.68 -13.49 19.14
N GLY A 53 -7.67 -13.55 18.24
CA GLY A 53 -8.48 -12.40 17.85
C GLY A 53 -7.68 -11.41 16.99
N GLY A 54 -8.19 -11.07 15.82
CA GLY A 54 -7.56 -10.11 14.91
C GLY A 54 -8.59 -9.20 14.26
N SER A 55 -8.16 -8.01 13.83
CA SER A 55 -8.97 -7.10 13.01
C SER A 55 -8.61 -7.28 11.54
N HIS A 56 -9.61 -7.51 10.69
CA HIS A 56 -9.43 -7.52 9.24
C HIS A 56 -9.81 -6.15 8.66
N ILE A 57 -8.88 -5.51 7.95
CA ILE A 57 -9.09 -4.19 7.35
C ILE A 57 -9.01 -4.33 5.83
N LEU A 58 -10.06 -3.89 5.15
CA LEU A 58 -10.06 -3.76 3.69
C LEU A 58 -9.89 -2.29 3.34
N LEU A 59 -8.84 -2.00 2.57
CA LEU A 59 -8.55 -0.67 2.04
C LEU A 59 -8.74 -0.73 0.52
N ARG A 60 -9.40 0.28 -0.03
CA ARG A 60 -9.60 0.45 -1.46
C ARG A 60 -9.07 1.80 -1.88
N MET A 61 -8.38 1.84 -3.01
CA MET A 61 -7.94 3.08 -3.63
C MET A 61 -9.03 3.64 -4.55
N ASP A 62 -9.30 4.95 -4.49
CA ASP A 62 -10.14 5.62 -5.48
C ASP A 62 -9.26 6.15 -6.63
N PRO A 63 -9.38 5.61 -7.85
CA PRO A 63 -8.61 6.09 -8.99
C PRO A 63 -8.94 7.55 -9.36
N ASN A 64 -10.12 8.06 -9.00
CA ASN A 64 -10.48 9.46 -9.29
C ASN A 64 -9.65 10.44 -8.47
N ASP A 65 -9.32 10.08 -7.22
CA ASP A 65 -8.47 10.91 -6.36
C ASP A 65 -7.05 10.97 -6.94
N LEU A 66 -6.52 9.84 -7.41
CA LEU A 66 -5.22 9.80 -8.09
C LEU A 66 -5.17 10.66 -9.36
N ILE A 67 -6.24 10.62 -10.16
CA ILE A 67 -6.36 11.46 -11.36
C ILE A 67 -6.34 12.93 -10.94
N LYS A 68 -7.15 13.30 -9.94
CA LYS A 68 -7.27 14.69 -9.48
C LYS A 68 -5.93 15.21 -8.97
N ASP A 69 -5.25 14.47 -8.09
CA ASP A 69 -3.95 14.82 -7.56
C ASP A 69 -2.90 14.96 -8.67
N ARG A 70 -2.95 14.07 -9.68
CA ARG A 70 -2.06 14.16 -10.84
C ARG A 70 -2.35 15.38 -11.69
N LEU A 71 -3.61 15.76 -11.90
CA LEU A 71 -3.97 16.98 -12.64
C LEU A 71 -3.53 18.24 -11.91
N GLU A 72 -3.69 18.29 -10.59
CA GLU A 72 -3.22 19.41 -9.77
C GLU A 72 -1.69 19.54 -9.84
N THR A 73 -0.97 18.42 -9.67
CA THR A 73 0.49 18.37 -9.81
C THR A 73 0.94 18.81 -11.20
N THR A 74 0.30 18.29 -12.26
CA THR A 74 0.61 18.65 -13.65
C THR A 74 0.37 20.14 -13.91
N ARG A 75 -0.71 20.70 -13.36
CA ARG A 75 -1.01 22.13 -13.49
C ARG A 75 0.10 22.98 -12.87
N ASP A 76 0.59 22.58 -11.70
CA ASP A 76 1.66 23.30 -11.01
C ASP A 76 3.02 23.13 -11.70
N GLU A 77 3.29 21.95 -12.27
CA GLU A 77 4.45 21.70 -13.13
C GLU A 77 4.41 22.58 -14.39
N ILE A 78 3.29 22.63 -15.12
CA ILE A 78 3.10 23.50 -16.30
C ILE A 78 3.35 24.97 -15.93
N ARG A 79 2.77 25.44 -14.82
CA ARG A 79 2.97 26.80 -14.32
C ARG A 79 4.46 27.10 -14.11
N THR A 80 5.18 26.17 -13.48
CA THR A 80 6.59 26.35 -13.14
C THR A 80 7.46 26.36 -14.40
N LEU A 81 7.29 25.36 -15.28
CA LEU A 81 8.05 25.22 -16.52
C LEU A 81 7.86 26.42 -17.47
N LEU A 82 6.62 26.89 -17.65
CA LEU A 82 6.35 28.05 -18.49
C LEU A 82 6.92 29.34 -17.89
N ARG A 83 6.86 29.50 -16.56
CA ARG A 83 7.43 30.65 -15.87
C ARG A 83 8.95 30.69 -15.98
N ASP A 84 9.61 29.55 -15.85
CA ASP A 84 11.07 29.42 -15.98
C ASP A 84 11.52 29.71 -17.42
N ALA A 85 10.74 29.28 -18.41
CA ALA A 85 10.94 29.61 -19.82
C ALA A 85 10.55 31.07 -20.18
N LYS A 86 10.00 31.84 -19.22
CA LYS A 86 9.49 33.21 -19.40
C LYS A 86 8.37 33.33 -20.45
N ILE A 87 7.56 32.29 -20.60
CA ILE A 87 6.48 32.22 -21.58
C ILE A 87 5.16 32.66 -20.92
N GLY A 88 4.51 33.66 -21.52
CA GLY A 88 3.18 34.12 -21.09
C GLY A 88 2.09 33.11 -21.41
N TYR A 89 1.25 32.79 -20.43
CA TYR A 89 0.14 31.86 -20.59
C TYR A 89 -1.14 32.35 -19.90
N THR A 90 -2.29 31.86 -20.36
CA THR A 90 -3.61 32.14 -19.81
C THR A 90 -4.48 30.87 -19.80
N GLY A 91 -5.59 30.92 -19.06
CA GLY A 91 -6.59 29.85 -19.06
C GLY A 91 -6.11 28.49 -18.54
N LEU A 92 -5.09 28.47 -17.66
CA LEU A 92 -4.58 27.24 -17.05
C LEU A 92 -5.61 26.62 -16.10
N ALA A 93 -6.30 25.60 -16.58
CA ALA A 93 -7.37 24.90 -15.88
C ALA A 93 -7.29 23.38 -16.11
N GLY A 94 -7.61 22.61 -15.07
CA GLY A 94 -7.82 21.17 -15.15
C GLY A 94 -9.32 20.87 -15.11
N SER A 95 -9.80 19.99 -16.00
CA SER A 95 -11.18 19.52 -16.02
C SER A 95 -11.24 18.05 -16.41
N GLY A 96 -11.95 17.24 -15.61
CA GLY A 96 -12.09 15.80 -15.85
C GLY A 96 -10.75 15.08 -15.77
N ARG A 97 -10.14 14.82 -16.94
CA ARG A 97 -8.85 14.13 -17.11
C ARG A 97 -7.84 14.94 -17.93
N THR A 98 -8.14 16.21 -18.17
CA THR A 98 -7.38 17.07 -19.07
C THR A 98 -6.96 18.35 -18.37
N VAL A 99 -5.71 18.77 -18.57
CA VAL A 99 -5.22 20.10 -18.23
C VAL A 99 -5.03 20.89 -19.51
N GLN A 100 -5.62 22.07 -19.60
CA GLN A 100 -5.46 22.95 -20.75
C GLN A 100 -4.73 24.22 -20.36
N VAL A 101 -3.90 24.72 -21.28
CA VAL A 101 -3.20 26.00 -21.15
C VAL A 101 -3.12 26.69 -22.50
N ARG A 102 -3.39 27.98 -22.53
CA ARG A 102 -3.29 28.80 -23.74
C ARG A 102 -2.06 29.68 -23.67
N ILE A 103 -1.19 29.59 -24.67
CA ILE A 103 0.00 30.44 -24.80
C ILE A 103 -0.45 31.78 -25.39
N THR A 104 0.00 32.88 -24.78
CA THR A 104 -0.43 34.24 -25.18
C THR A 104 0.29 34.72 -26.43
N ASP A 105 1.55 34.32 -26.61
CA ASP A 105 2.38 34.67 -27.77
C ASP A 105 2.44 33.50 -28.78
N PRO A 106 1.86 33.63 -29.99
CA PRO A 106 1.92 32.59 -31.02
C PRO A 106 3.35 32.22 -31.44
N GLY A 107 4.31 33.14 -31.32
CA GLY A 107 5.72 32.89 -31.65
C GLY A 107 6.44 32.00 -30.64
N GLN A 108 5.86 31.81 -29.44
CA GLN A 108 6.48 31.03 -28.35
C GLN A 108 5.85 29.65 -28.17
N VAL A 109 4.91 29.24 -29.01
CA VAL A 109 4.21 27.95 -28.89
C VAL A 109 5.19 26.78 -28.99
N GLU A 110 6.14 26.81 -29.92
CA GLU A 110 7.13 25.75 -30.07
C GLU A 110 8.14 25.71 -28.90
N ALA A 111 8.49 26.88 -28.35
CA ALA A 111 9.31 26.96 -27.13
C ALA A 111 8.56 26.39 -25.92
N ALA A 112 7.25 26.66 -25.82
CA ALA A 112 6.38 26.11 -24.79
C ALA A 112 6.27 24.59 -24.89
N LYS A 113 6.05 24.04 -26.10
CA LYS A 113 6.05 22.59 -26.33
C LYS A 113 7.37 21.95 -25.91
N THR A 114 8.49 22.60 -26.21
CA THR A 114 9.83 22.12 -25.82
C THR A 114 10.00 22.11 -24.30
N ALA A 115 9.55 23.17 -23.61
CA ALA A 115 9.62 23.27 -22.16
C ALA A 115 8.70 22.24 -21.45
N LEU A 116 7.54 21.95 -22.04
CA LEU A 116 6.54 21.03 -21.47
C LEU A 116 6.72 19.57 -21.91
N LYS A 117 7.70 19.29 -22.77
CA LYS A 117 7.97 17.94 -23.30
C LYS A 117 8.17 16.91 -22.19
N THR A 118 8.78 17.32 -21.07
CA THR A 118 9.01 16.48 -19.88
C THR A 118 7.72 15.92 -19.27
N LEU A 119 6.57 16.56 -19.49
CA LEU A 119 5.27 16.07 -19.00
C LEU A 119 4.70 14.95 -19.87
N THR A 120 5.07 14.93 -21.14
CA THR A 120 4.68 13.91 -22.11
C THR A 120 5.72 12.81 -22.26
N ASP A 121 6.90 12.99 -21.67
CA ASP A 121 7.98 12.02 -21.78
C ASP A 121 7.54 10.69 -21.16
N PRO A 122 7.76 9.56 -21.87
CA PRO A 122 7.38 8.25 -21.36
C PRO A 122 8.10 7.96 -20.04
N VAL A 123 7.32 7.61 -19.01
CA VAL A 123 7.88 7.19 -17.74
C VAL A 123 8.31 5.73 -17.87
N ALA A 124 9.51 5.41 -17.42
CA ALA A 124 9.99 4.03 -17.39
C ALA A 124 9.09 3.23 -16.43
N ALA A 125 8.25 2.36 -16.98
CA ALA A 125 7.44 1.48 -16.17
C ALA A 125 8.34 0.37 -15.61
N GLY A 126 8.99 0.67 -14.48
CA GLY A 126 9.78 -0.25 -13.67
C GLY A 126 11.06 -0.78 -14.32
N LEU A 127 12.06 -1.08 -13.48
CA LEU A 127 13.32 -1.69 -13.91
C LEU A 127 13.12 -3.09 -14.55
N PHE A 128 11.97 -3.74 -14.30
CA PHE A 128 11.71 -5.13 -14.66
C PHE A 128 10.75 -5.34 -15.85
N SER A 129 9.93 -4.36 -16.24
CA SER A 129 8.94 -4.54 -17.32
C SER A 129 9.36 -4.00 -18.69
N GLY A 130 10.49 -3.28 -18.80
CA GLY A 130 11.07 -2.85 -20.08
C GLY A 130 10.16 -1.99 -20.97
N GLY A 131 8.99 -1.58 -20.47
CA GLY A 131 8.02 -0.76 -21.17
C GLY A 131 8.13 0.69 -20.72
N SER A 132 7.96 1.62 -21.65
CA SER A 132 7.73 3.01 -21.34
C SER A 132 6.23 3.29 -21.40
N VAL A 133 5.69 3.96 -20.39
CA VAL A 133 4.27 4.33 -20.33
C VAL A 133 4.16 5.82 -20.57
N GLN A 134 3.45 6.18 -21.62
CA GLN A 134 3.09 7.58 -21.85
C GLN A 134 1.91 7.93 -20.95
N GLU A 135 2.20 8.61 -19.84
CA GLU A 135 1.17 8.98 -18.87
C GLU A 135 0.25 10.08 -19.36
N MET A 136 0.79 11.00 -20.17
CA MET A 136 0.04 12.11 -20.73
C MET A 136 0.21 12.20 -22.25
N SER A 137 -0.92 12.39 -22.93
CA SER A 137 -0.96 12.77 -24.33
C SER A 137 -1.11 14.28 -24.45
N LEU A 138 -0.44 14.87 -25.44
CA LEU A 138 -0.61 16.26 -25.82
C LEU A 138 -1.48 16.32 -27.08
N ASP A 139 -2.51 17.17 -27.02
CA ASP A 139 -3.33 17.59 -28.15
C ASP A 139 -3.07 19.08 -28.41
N ASP A 140 -2.60 19.39 -29.62
CA ASP A 140 -2.28 20.72 -30.13
C ASP A 140 -3.15 21.11 -31.35
N SER A 141 -4.33 20.51 -31.49
CA SER A 141 -5.27 20.75 -32.60
C SER A 141 -5.72 22.21 -32.74
N GLU A 142 -5.70 23.00 -31.66
CA GLU A 142 -6.07 24.41 -31.66
C GLU A 142 -4.83 25.32 -31.57
N PRO A 143 -4.68 26.33 -32.45
CA PRO A 143 -3.54 27.25 -32.41
C PRO A 143 -3.38 27.94 -31.05
N GLY A 144 -2.23 27.70 -30.42
CA GLY A 144 -1.86 28.29 -29.13
C GLY A 144 -2.55 27.67 -27.91
N LEU A 145 -3.39 26.64 -28.07
CA LEU A 145 -4.00 25.90 -26.95
C LEU A 145 -3.37 24.51 -26.85
N LEU A 146 -2.73 24.23 -25.72
CA LEU A 146 -2.12 22.93 -25.43
C LEU A 146 -3.01 22.19 -24.42
N LYS A 147 -3.48 21.00 -24.79
CA LYS A 147 -4.31 20.14 -23.93
C LYS A 147 -3.52 18.88 -23.57
N PHE A 148 -3.29 18.66 -22.28
CA PHE A 148 -2.64 17.48 -21.73
C PHE A 148 -3.71 16.55 -21.15
N THR A 149 -3.83 15.34 -21.67
CA THR A 149 -4.83 14.36 -21.19
C THR A 149 -4.15 13.15 -20.57
N VAL A 150 -4.61 12.75 -19.39
CA VAL A 150 -4.10 11.57 -18.69
C VAL A 150 -4.61 10.30 -19.37
N THR A 151 -3.69 9.47 -19.87
CA THR A 151 -4.00 8.23 -20.59
C THR A 151 -4.47 7.14 -19.63
N ASP A 152 -5.26 6.17 -20.11
CA ASP A 152 -5.69 5.02 -19.28
C ASP A 152 -4.50 4.15 -18.86
N ALA A 153 -3.46 4.06 -19.70
CA ALA A 153 -2.23 3.37 -19.35
C ALA A 153 -1.50 4.08 -18.20
N GLY A 154 -1.46 5.41 -18.21
CA GLY A 154 -0.90 6.23 -17.15
C GLY A 154 -1.63 6.05 -15.83
N ILE A 155 -2.96 6.00 -15.85
CA ILE A 155 -3.76 5.73 -14.64
C ILE A 155 -3.42 4.36 -14.08
N LYS A 156 -3.48 3.29 -14.89
CA LYS A 156 -3.18 1.94 -14.40
C LYS A 156 -1.78 1.83 -13.80
N TYR A 157 -0.80 2.46 -14.44
CA TYR A 157 0.57 2.50 -13.93
C TYR A 157 0.67 3.23 -12.58
N ARG A 158 -0.01 4.38 -12.45
CA ARG A 158 -0.01 5.15 -11.20
C ARG A 158 -0.77 4.44 -10.10
N THR A 159 -1.92 3.83 -10.39
CA THR A 159 -2.66 3.01 -9.42
C THR A 159 -1.80 1.86 -8.92
N SER A 160 -1.14 1.11 -9.80
CA SER A 160 -0.30 -0.01 -9.35
C SER A 160 0.91 0.44 -8.52
N THR A 161 1.53 1.56 -8.89
CA THR A 161 2.66 2.14 -8.14
C THR A 161 2.22 2.65 -6.77
N ALA A 162 1.07 3.34 -6.71
CA ALA A 162 0.50 3.84 -5.46
C ALA A 162 0.06 2.71 -4.52
N LEU A 163 -0.49 1.62 -5.06
CA LEU A 163 -0.82 0.42 -4.29
C LEU A 163 0.44 -0.21 -3.68
N ALA A 164 1.51 -0.37 -4.46
CA ALA A 164 2.77 -0.92 -3.98
C ALA A 164 3.39 -0.06 -2.86
N GLN A 165 3.37 1.25 -3.01
CA GLN A 165 3.86 2.18 -1.98
C GLN A 165 2.98 2.16 -0.72
N SER A 166 1.65 2.09 -0.89
CA SER A 166 0.71 2.03 0.23
C SER A 166 0.88 0.75 1.04
N LEU A 167 1.11 -0.38 0.37
CA LEU A 167 1.42 -1.66 1.00
C LEU A 167 2.65 -1.55 1.93
N GLU A 168 3.75 -1.01 1.42
CA GLU A 168 4.98 -0.81 2.20
C GLU A 168 4.74 0.10 3.41
N VAL A 169 3.97 1.18 3.23
CA VAL A 169 3.65 2.11 4.33
C VAL A 169 2.80 1.42 5.40
N VAL A 170 1.77 0.66 5.00
CA VAL A 170 0.91 -0.07 5.93
C VAL A 170 1.72 -1.13 6.68
N GLU A 171 2.52 -1.93 5.99
CA GLU A 171 3.39 -2.94 6.60
C GLU A 171 4.32 -2.31 7.64
N ARG A 172 5.00 -1.20 7.28
CA ARG A 172 5.88 -0.49 8.21
C ARG A 172 5.13 0.00 9.44
N ARG A 173 3.95 0.61 9.26
CA ARG A 173 3.15 1.13 10.38
C ARG A 173 2.64 0.03 11.31
N VAL A 174 2.25 -1.13 10.78
CA VAL A 174 1.77 -2.23 11.61
C VAL A 174 2.92 -2.89 12.37
N ASN A 175 4.10 -2.99 11.75
CA ASN A 175 5.32 -3.48 12.40
C ASN A 175 5.78 -2.55 13.53
N GLU A 176 5.70 -1.23 13.35
CA GLU A 176 6.02 -0.22 14.37
C GLU A 176 5.16 -0.36 15.65
N LEU A 177 3.92 -0.86 15.52
CA LEU A 177 2.99 -1.05 16.65
C LEU A 177 3.25 -2.33 17.46
N GLY A 178 4.24 -3.15 17.08
CA GLY A 178 4.62 -4.36 17.81
C GLY A 178 3.66 -5.55 17.62
N THR A 179 2.81 -5.50 16.59
CA THR A 179 1.88 -6.57 16.21
C THR A 179 2.62 -7.69 15.47
N THR A 180 2.33 -8.94 15.83
CA THR A 180 2.88 -10.15 15.18
C THR A 180 2.54 -10.17 13.69
N GLU A 181 3.56 -10.22 12.83
CA GLU A 181 3.55 -10.47 11.37
C GLU A 181 2.20 -10.22 10.65
N PRO A 182 1.89 -8.96 10.25
CA PRO A 182 0.70 -8.67 9.48
C PRO A 182 0.77 -9.33 8.10
N ILE A 183 -0.27 -10.08 7.75
CA ILE A 183 -0.45 -10.59 6.39
C ILE A 183 -1.15 -9.49 5.58
N VAL A 184 -0.40 -8.75 4.77
CA VAL A 184 -0.97 -7.76 3.84
C VAL A 184 -0.91 -8.32 2.43
N GLN A 185 -2.05 -8.37 1.76
CA GLN A 185 -2.16 -8.92 0.41
C GLN A 185 -2.99 -8.00 -0.46
N ARG A 186 -2.59 -7.86 -1.73
CA ARG A 186 -3.40 -7.17 -2.73
C ARG A 186 -4.63 -8.02 -3.04
N GLN A 187 -5.82 -7.45 -2.86
CA GLN A 187 -7.07 -8.09 -3.22
C GLN A 187 -7.72 -7.34 -4.38
N GLY A 188 -7.59 -7.87 -5.59
CA GLY A 188 -8.15 -7.25 -6.80
C GLY A 188 -7.28 -6.14 -7.38
N ASP A 189 -7.88 -5.34 -8.27
CA ASP A 189 -7.15 -4.34 -9.04
C ASP A 189 -7.07 -2.96 -8.36
N ASP A 190 -7.95 -2.66 -7.39
CA ASP A 190 -8.15 -1.36 -6.72
C ASP A 190 -8.25 -1.46 -5.19
#